data_AF-A0A1V5TDU8-F1
#
_entry.id   AF-A0A1V5TDU8-F1
#
_cell.length_a   1.000
_cell.length_b   1.000
_cell.length_c   1.000
_cell.angle_alpha   90.00
_cell.angle_beta   90.00
_cell.angle_gamma   90.00
#
_symmetry.space_group_name_H-M   'P 1'
#
loop_
_entity.id
_entity.type
_entity.pdbx_description
1 polymer ?
#
loop_
_entity_poly.entity_id
_entity_poly.type
_entity_poly.pdbx_seq_one_letter_code
_entity_poly.pdbx_strand_id
1 'polypeptide(L)'
;MVQGRREPCARNLLLQPVPQLRRLDGPRAAYTSLSLKVGGASARYGVYAMVEDIDKQFIKARKGDGLFKSDKGDLWKCTWASGDGAPLTGDSLYSVGVEEISLNEYESRRFNYDLKTNKGDLAAATERLKAFVGELEALQKKKPADVKAWFEEHTDAELLIRTLAVNVACGMWDDYWSNKNNYYIYFDSDGKFYVLPYDYDNTLGVSLGNFGDAGTKNPLKWGPSSDRPLVNALLSVPEYRDRYIACLKELADPKKDLFNADASQNRIKEWHALIRGRIANDTDGLQALDDYPADWGSTPFYRLLTGDDKTNFFRAKAKAIQKLKERRECPIPI
;
A
#
# COMPACT_ATOMS: atom_id res chain seq x y z
N MET A 1 -10.50 4.44 -15.74
CA MET A 1 -11.29 5.30 -14.84
C MET A 1 -10.38 5.80 -13.74
N VAL A 2 -10.07 7.10 -13.70
CA VAL A 2 -9.57 7.72 -12.47
C VAL A 2 -10.73 7.62 -11.49
N GLN A 3 -10.65 6.73 -10.52
CA GLN A 3 -11.62 6.69 -9.42
C GLN A 3 -11.36 7.95 -8.57
N GLY A 4 -11.88 9.08 -9.03
CA GLY A 4 -11.92 10.32 -8.28
C GLY A 4 -12.94 10.16 -7.16
N ARG A 5 -12.58 9.43 -6.10
CA ARG A 5 -13.31 9.54 -4.84
C ARG A 5 -12.93 10.86 -4.19
N ARG A 6 -13.94 11.53 -3.64
CA ARG A 6 -13.85 12.84 -3.00
C ARG A 6 -12.96 12.72 -1.76
N GLU A 7 -11.71 13.19 -1.84
CA GLU A 7 -10.78 13.16 -0.70
C GLU A 7 -10.47 14.57 -0.18
N PRO A 8 -10.77 14.90 1.08
CA PRO A 8 -10.59 16.25 1.62
C PRO A 8 -9.14 16.61 1.99
N CYS A 9 -8.20 15.66 1.94
CA CYS A 9 -6.85 15.88 2.43
C CYS A 9 -5.89 14.88 1.78
N ALA A 10 -4.93 15.38 0.99
CA ALA A 10 -3.56 14.92 0.72
C ALA A 10 -3.04 13.51 1.07
N ARG A 11 -3.87 12.47 1.17
CA ARG A 11 -3.51 11.17 1.75
C ARG A 11 -2.53 10.38 0.87
N ASN A 12 -2.68 10.45 -0.45
CA ASN A 12 -1.81 9.78 -1.42
C ASN A 12 -0.34 10.28 -1.45
N LEU A 13 0.00 11.42 -0.84
CA LEU A 13 1.35 12.01 -0.90
C LEU A 13 2.24 11.68 0.31
N LEU A 14 1.68 11.07 1.36
CA LEU A 14 2.43 10.77 2.60
C LEU A 14 3.49 9.68 2.46
N LEU A 15 3.56 9.05 1.29
CA LEU A 15 4.55 8.04 0.94
C LEU A 15 5.65 8.52 0.01
N GLN A 16 5.69 9.81 -0.34
CA GLN A 16 6.90 10.30 -0.98
C GLN A 16 8.09 9.94 -0.09
N PRO A 17 9.15 9.32 -0.64
CA PRO A 17 10.27 8.86 0.16
C PRO A 17 10.87 10.04 0.90
N VAL A 18 10.60 10.12 2.20
CA VAL A 18 11.37 10.97 3.12
C VAL A 18 12.82 10.51 2.95
N PRO A 19 13.84 11.39 2.90
CA PRO A 19 15.23 10.99 2.67
C PRO A 19 15.77 9.91 3.61
N GLN A 20 15.10 9.64 4.74
CA GLN A 20 15.40 8.61 5.72
C GLN A 20 14.71 7.25 5.43
N LEU A 21 13.71 7.20 4.55
CA LEU A 21 13.01 6.00 4.04
C LEU A 21 13.42 5.63 2.60
N ARG A 22 14.63 6.03 2.16
CA ARG A 22 15.20 5.81 0.80
C ARG A 22 15.16 4.38 0.23
N ARG A 23 14.67 3.39 0.98
CA ARG A 23 14.45 2.01 0.50
C ARG A 23 12.98 1.64 0.31
N LEU A 24 12.03 2.50 0.66
CA LEU A 24 10.60 2.27 0.43
C LEU A 24 10.17 3.02 -0.81
N ASP A 25 10.22 2.37 -1.97
CA ASP A 25 9.83 2.98 -3.24
C ASP A 25 8.37 2.66 -3.58
N GLY A 26 7.48 3.51 -3.07
CA GLY A 26 6.16 3.66 -3.66
C GLY A 26 6.20 4.50 -4.95
N PRO A 27 5.07 4.61 -5.66
CA PRO A 27 4.87 5.61 -6.71
C PRO A 27 5.24 7.01 -6.24
N ARG A 28 6.00 7.74 -7.06
CA ARG A 28 6.14 9.19 -6.86
C ARG A 28 4.78 9.84 -7.11
N ALA A 29 4.46 10.88 -6.37
CA ALA A 29 3.24 11.63 -6.59
C ALA A 29 3.53 13.13 -6.54
N ALA A 30 2.71 13.96 -7.16
CA ALA A 30 2.77 15.42 -7.02
C ALA A 30 1.37 16.00 -7.18
N TYR A 31 1.16 17.23 -6.72
CA TYR A 31 -0.05 17.97 -7.07
C TYR A 31 0.08 18.67 -8.41
N THR A 32 -1.00 18.68 -9.16
CA THR A 32 -1.14 19.45 -10.40
C THR A 32 -2.48 20.17 -10.45
N SER A 33 -2.56 21.25 -11.24
CA SER A 33 -3.83 21.88 -11.60
C SER A 33 -4.29 21.31 -12.94
N LEU A 34 -5.50 20.75 -12.98
CA LEU A 34 -6.08 20.20 -14.20
C LEU A 34 -7.07 21.19 -14.83
N SER A 35 -6.94 21.38 -16.15
CA SER A 35 -7.93 22.07 -16.98
C SER A 35 -8.09 21.28 -18.27
N LEU A 36 -9.33 21.06 -18.69
CA LEU A 36 -9.66 20.33 -19.92
C LEU A 36 -10.26 21.29 -20.94
N LYS A 37 -9.89 21.09 -22.21
CA LYS A 37 -10.49 21.78 -23.36
C LYS A 37 -11.04 20.74 -24.32
N VAL A 38 -12.33 20.82 -24.61
CA VAL A 38 -13.02 19.93 -25.56
C VAL A 38 -13.72 20.82 -26.58
N GLY A 39 -13.23 20.79 -27.82
CA GLY A 39 -13.66 21.73 -28.86
C GLY A 39 -13.42 23.19 -28.43
N GLY A 40 -14.50 24.00 -28.42
CA GLY A 40 -14.47 25.40 -28.00
C GLY A 40 -14.64 25.63 -26.50
N ALA A 41 -15.04 24.62 -25.73
CA ALA A 41 -15.30 24.75 -24.30
C ALA A 41 -14.06 24.42 -23.47
N SER A 42 -13.87 25.12 -22.35
CA SER A 42 -12.83 24.84 -21.36
C SER A 42 -13.41 24.83 -19.96
N ALA A 43 -12.91 23.94 -19.10
CA ALA A 43 -13.25 23.92 -17.69
C ALA A 43 -12.00 23.61 -16.86
N ARG A 44 -11.85 24.31 -15.74
CA ARG A 44 -10.86 24.03 -14.71
C ARG A 44 -11.42 22.99 -13.75
N TYR A 45 -10.73 21.87 -13.64
CA TYR A 45 -11.12 20.76 -12.78
C TYR A 45 -10.55 20.88 -11.36
N GLY A 46 -9.57 21.78 -11.15
CA GLY A 46 -8.99 22.05 -9.83
C GLY A 46 -7.68 21.30 -9.59
N VAL A 47 -7.43 20.90 -8.34
CA VAL A 47 -6.19 20.21 -7.93
C VAL A 47 -6.35 18.71 -8.03
N TYR A 48 -5.39 18.03 -8.64
CA TYR A 48 -5.32 16.58 -8.77
C TYR A 48 -3.99 16.06 -8.25
N ALA A 49 -3.99 14.83 -7.74
CA ALA A 49 -2.77 14.07 -7.57
C ALA A 49 -2.35 13.48 -8.92
N MET A 50 -1.13 13.77 -9.35
CA MET A 50 -0.45 13.07 -10.43
C MET A 50 0.42 12.00 -9.77
N VAL A 51 0.04 10.74 -9.94
CA VAL A 51 0.73 9.59 -9.36
C VAL A 51 1.48 8.87 -10.47
N GLU A 52 2.72 8.49 -10.20
CA GLU A 52 3.55 7.70 -11.10
C GLU A 52 2.89 6.33 -11.33
N ASP A 53 2.69 5.97 -12.59
CA ASP A 53 2.17 4.66 -12.93
C ASP A 53 3.20 3.58 -12.61
N ILE A 54 2.77 2.52 -11.92
CA ILE A 54 3.58 1.32 -11.72
C ILE A 54 3.53 0.50 -13.02
N ASP A 55 4.45 0.80 -13.93
CA ASP A 55 4.59 0.17 -15.23
C ASP A 55 6.06 -0.22 -15.52
N LYS A 56 6.37 -0.57 -16.77
CA LYS A 56 7.75 -0.91 -17.18
C LYS A 56 8.76 0.21 -16.95
N GLN A 57 8.35 1.48 -16.99
CA GLN A 57 9.24 2.62 -16.74
C GLN A 57 9.53 2.76 -15.25
N PHE A 58 8.51 2.58 -14.39
CA PHE A 58 8.69 2.51 -12.94
C PHE A 58 9.70 1.41 -12.58
N ILE A 59 9.50 0.20 -13.11
CA ILE A 59 10.39 -0.94 -12.86
C ILE A 59 11.82 -0.65 -13.30
N LYS A 60 11.99 -0.09 -14.52
CA LYS A 60 13.31 0.30 -15.04
C LYS A 60 13.99 1.35 -14.17
N ALA A 61 13.25 2.35 -13.70
CA ALA A 61 13.78 3.38 -12.81
C ALA A 61 14.26 2.78 -11.48
N ARG A 62 13.43 1.95 -10.82
CA ARG A 62 13.78 1.32 -9.53
C ARG A 62 14.93 0.33 -9.65
N LYS A 63 15.06 -0.36 -10.79
CA LYS A 63 16.26 -1.14 -11.09
C LYS A 63 17.50 -0.26 -11.23
N GLY A 64 17.39 0.90 -11.87
CA GLY A 64 18.46 1.92 -11.92
C GLY A 64 18.87 2.44 -10.53
N ASP A 65 17.91 2.54 -9.62
CA ASP A 65 18.12 2.92 -8.21
C ASP A 65 18.66 1.74 -7.35
N GLY A 66 18.80 0.54 -7.94
CA GLY A 66 19.35 -0.65 -7.29
C GLY A 66 18.36 -1.45 -6.44
N LEU A 67 17.06 -1.16 -6.53
CA LEU A 67 16.02 -1.85 -5.75
C LEU A 67 15.66 -3.21 -6.33
N PHE A 68 15.58 -3.32 -7.66
CA PHE A 68 15.27 -4.57 -8.36
C PHE A 68 16.52 -5.16 -8.99
N LYS A 69 16.64 -6.49 -9.00
CA LYS A 69 17.76 -7.17 -9.67
C LYS A 69 17.65 -7.06 -11.19
N SER A 70 16.43 -7.22 -11.70
CA SER A 70 16.13 -7.07 -13.12
C SER A 70 14.97 -6.12 -13.39
N ASP A 71 15.02 -5.44 -14.54
CA ASP A 71 13.92 -4.65 -15.11
C ASP A 71 13.12 -5.42 -16.18
N LYS A 72 13.33 -6.75 -16.24
CA LYS A 72 12.56 -7.70 -17.05
C LYS A 72 11.80 -8.62 -16.12
N GLY A 73 10.54 -8.87 -16.43
CA GLY A 73 9.70 -9.72 -15.61
C GLY A 73 8.22 -9.46 -15.77
N ASP A 74 7.43 -10.18 -14.98
CA ASP A 74 5.97 -10.14 -14.98
C ASP A 74 5.48 -9.27 -13.84
N LEU A 75 4.83 -8.16 -14.18
CA LEU A 75 4.21 -7.24 -13.25
C LEU A 75 2.71 -7.50 -13.23
N TRP A 76 2.18 -7.84 -12.07
CA TRP A 76 0.77 -8.06 -11.83
C TRP A 76 0.21 -6.96 -10.96
N LYS A 77 -0.90 -6.35 -11.39
CA LYS A 77 -1.72 -5.50 -10.53
C LYS A 77 -2.74 -6.40 -9.82
N CYS A 78 -2.75 -6.34 -8.49
CA CYS A 78 -3.64 -7.12 -7.66
C CYS A 78 -4.82 -6.26 -7.19
N THR A 79 -6.03 -6.62 -7.61
CA THR A 79 -7.23 -5.77 -7.49
C THR A 79 -8.42 -6.52 -6.90
N TRP A 80 -9.49 -5.78 -6.59
CA TRP A 80 -10.78 -6.29 -6.13
C TRP A 80 -11.80 -6.54 -7.28
N ALA A 81 -11.34 -6.83 -8.49
CA ALA A 81 -12.18 -6.89 -9.69
C ALA A 81 -13.34 -7.90 -9.63
N SER A 82 -13.17 -9.03 -8.94
CA SER A 82 -14.17 -10.10 -8.82
C SER A 82 -14.93 -10.10 -7.49
N GLY A 83 -14.74 -9.09 -6.64
CA GLY A 83 -15.48 -8.93 -5.38
C GLY A 83 -14.86 -9.63 -4.16
N ASP A 84 -13.74 -10.32 -4.34
CA ASP A 84 -13.03 -11.10 -3.30
C ASP A 84 -11.51 -10.87 -3.28
N GLY A 85 -10.96 -10.12 -4.23
CA GLY A 85 -9.58 -9.66 -4.23
C GLY A 85 -8.52 -10.72 -4.55
N ALA A 86 -7.27 -10.39 -4.25
CA ALA A 86 -6.09 -11.17 -4.59
C ALA A 86 -5.35 -11.62 -3.32
N PRO A 87 -5.81 -12.67 -2.61
CA PRO A 87 -5.21 -13.17 -1.36
C PRO A 87 -3.90 -13.94 -1.53
N LEU A 88 -3.49 -14.29 -2.75
CA LEU A 88 -2.39 -15.22 -3.06
C LEU A 88 -2.63 -16.65 -2.57
N THR A 89 -3.85 -17.16 -2.76
CA THR A 89 -4.24 -18.55 -2.45
C THR A 89 -4.66 -19.29 -3.72
N GLY A 90 -4.53 -20.62 -3.76
CA GLY A 90 -4.81 -21.42 -4.95
C GLY A 90 -6.25 -21.26 -5.47
N ASP A 91 -7.20 -21.14 -4.55
CA ASP A 91 -8.62 -20.90 -4.86
C ASP A 91 -8.91 -19.51 -5.44
N SER A 92 -7.98 -18.55 -5.34
CA SER A 92 -8.12 -17.21 -5.94
C SER A 92 -7.62 -17.11 -7.38
N LEU A 93 -6.94 -18.14 -7.89
CA LEU A 93 -6.32 -18.14 -9.22
C LEU A 93 -7.32 -18.36 -10.38
N TYR A 94 -8.62 -18.34 -10.09
CA TYR A 94 -9.67 -18.33 -11.11
C TYR A 94 -9.80 -16.97 -11.83
N SER A 95 -9.29 -15.88 -11.23
CA SER A 95 -9.37 -14.51 -11.76
C SER A 95 -8.00 -13.96 -12.12
N VAL A 96 -7.41 -14.51 -13.20
CA VAL A 96 -6.08 -14.17 -13.72
C VAL A 96 -6.20 -13.82 -15.20
N GLY A 97 -5.67 -12.66 -15.61
CA GLY A 97 -5.79 -12.24 -17.02
C GLY A 97 -5.12 -10.91 -17.33
N VAL A 98 -5.53 -10.30 -18.45
CA VAL A 98 -5.11 -8.96 -18.89
C VAL A 98 -6.35 -8.10 -18.99
N GLU A 99 -6.37 -6.97 -18.30
CA GLU A 99 -7.48 -6.02 -18.37
C GLU A 99 -7.73 -5.50 -19.80
N GLU A 100 -9.01 -5.50 -20.19
CA GLU A 100 -9.53 -4.94 -21.42
C GLU A 100 -10.63 -3.93 -21.06
N ILE A 101 -10.40 -2.64 -21.30
CA ILE A 101 -11.40 -1.60 -21.02
C ILE A 101 -12.03 -1.14 -22.33
N SER A 102 -13.37 -1.23 -22.39
CA SER A 102 -14.20 -0.68 -23.47
C SER A 102 -14.93 0.57 -22.99
N LEU A 103 -15.41 1.39 -23.93
CA LEU A 103 -16.36 2.46 -23.63
C LEU A 103 -17.70 1.91 -23.13
N ASN A 104 -18.06 0.70 -23.58
CA ASN A 104 -19.15 -0.05 -23.01
C ASN A 104 -18.64 -0.82 -21.79
N GLU A 105 -19.02 -0.39 -20.60
CA GLU A 105 -18.58 -1.02 -19.35
C GLU A 105 -18.92 -2.52 -19.28
N TYR A 106 -20.03 -2.94 -19.89
CA TYR A 106 -20.43 -4.35 -19.94
C TYR A 106 -19.48 -5.25 -20.77
N GLU A 107 -18.68 -4.65 -21.65
CA GLU A 107 -17.67 -5.36 -22.43
C GLU A 107 -16.29 -5.34 -21.76
N SER A 108 -16.12 -4.53 -20.71
CA SER A 108 -14.84 -4.45 -20.00
C SER A 108 -14.57 -5.73 -19.22
N ARG A 109 -13.32 -6.17 -19.24
CA ARG A 109 -12.84 -7.35 -18.51
C ARG A 109 -11.78 -6.93 -17.52
N ARG A 110 -11.95 -7.33 -16.27
CA ARG A 110 -11.03 -7.07 -15.16
C ARG A 110 -10.77 -8.34 -14.38
N PHE A 111 -9.59 -8.43 -13.81
CA PHE A 111 -9.10 -9.62 -13.12
C PHE A 111 -8.52 -9.22 -11.77
N ASN A 112 -8.65 -10.11 -10.77
CA ASN A 112 -8.01 -9.89 -9.47
C ASN A 112 -6.49 -9.88 -9.64
N TYR A 113 -5.94 -10.74 -10.49
CA TYR A 113 -4.55 -10.70 -10.94
C TYR A 113 -4.50 -10.24 -12.40
N ASP A 114 -4.13 -8.98 -12.60
CA ASP A 114 -4.13 -8.32 -13.90
C ASP A 114 -2.71 -8.05 -14.39
N LEU A 115 -2.30 -8.76 -15.44
CA LEU A 115 -0.96 -8.73 -16.00
C LEU A 115 -0.71 -7.41 -16.74
N LYS A 116 0.31 -6.67 -16.31
CA LYS A 116 0.67 -5.35 -16.84
C LYS A 116 1.86 -5.36 -17.80
N THR A 117 2.77 -6.33 -17.67
CA THR A 117 3.90 -6.55 -18.60
C THR A 117 3.80 -7.91 -19.27
N ASN A 118 4.53 -8.14 -20.36
CA ASN A 118 4.56 -9.45 -21.08
C ASN A 118 3.17 -10.04 -21.38
N LYS A 119 2.19 -9.18 -21.71
CA LYS A 119 0.78 -9.57 -21.90
C LYS A 119 0.57 -10.68 -22.95
N GLY A 120 1.46 -10.78 -23.94
CA GLY A 120 1.44 -11.84 -24.94
C GLY A 120 1.81 -13.23 -24.40
N ASP A 121 2.52 -13.28 -23.26
CA ASP A 121 2.99 -14.50 -22.61
C ASP A 121 2.16 -14.83 -21.35
N LEU A 122 0.89 -14.43 -21.34
CA LEU A 122 -0.03 -14.59 -20.19
C LEU A 122 -0.02 -16.01 -19.61
N ALA A 123 0.03 -17.05 -20.46
CA ALA A 123 0.07 -18.44 -20.01
C ALA A 123 1.32 -18.72 -19.15
N ALA A 124 2.51 -18.30 -19.61
CA ALA A 124 3.76 -18.51 -18.89
C ALA A 124 3.81 -17.69 -17.59
N ALA A 125 3.37 -16.43 -17.64
CA ALA A 125 3.28 -15.57 -16.47
C ALA A 125 2.31 -16.16 -15.42
N THR A 126 1.19 -16.74 -15.87
CA THR A 126 0.19 -17.39 -15.01
C THR A 126 0.75 -18.62 -14.32
N GLU A 127 1.53 -19.46 -15.03
CA GLU A 127 2.18 -20.62 -14.41
C GLU A 127 3.22 -20.20 -13.36
N ARG A 128 3.94 -19.09 -13.57
CA ARG A 128 4.83 -18.53 -12.54
C ARG A 128 4.07 -18.05 -11.31
N LEU A 129 2.94 -17.36 -11.49
CA LEU A 129 2.08 -16.93 -10.38
C LEU A 129 1.51 -18.13 -9.61
N LYS A 130 1.06 -19.18 -10.31
CA LYS A 130 0.59 -20.43 -9.69
C LYS A 130 1.68 -21.12 -8.87
N ALA A 131 2.89 -21.23 -9.41
CA ALA A 131 4.02 -21.81 -8.71
C ALA A 131 4.33 -21.05 -7.41
N PHE A 132 4.41 -19.72 -7.50
CA PHE A 132 4.61 -18.85 -6.33
C PHE A 132 3.53 -19.04 -5.26
N VAL A 133 2.25 -19.09 -5.64
CA VAL A 133 1.15 -19.35 -4.70
C VAL A 133 1.29 -20.74 -4.05
N GLY A 134 1.61 -21.77 -4.82
CA GLY A 134 1.85 -23.11 -4.30
C GLY A 134 3.02 -23.18 -3.31
N GLU A 135 4.10 -22.44 -3.56
CA GLU A 135 5.21 -22.30 -2.62
C GLU A 135 4.78 -21.62 -1.32
N LEU A 136 4.04 -20.51 -1.39
CA LEU A 136 3.52 -19.83 -0.21
C LEU A 136 2.63 -20.74 0.65
N GLU A 137 1.80 -21.57 0.03
CA GLU A 137 0.98 -22.56 0.73
C GLU A 137 1.84 -23.66 1.39
N ALA A 138 2.89 -24.12 0.70
CA ALA A 138 3.83 -25.10 1.24
C ALA A 138 4.58 -24.55 2.47
N LEU A 139 4.96 -23.26 2.47
CA LEU A 139 5.64 -22.61 3.59
C LEU A 139 4.83 -22.62 4.89
N GLN A 140 3.50 -22.68 4.83
CA GLN A 140 2.65 -22.69 6.02
C GLN A 140 2.90 -23.90 6.94
N LYS A 141 3.54 -24.96 6.41
CA LYS A 141 3.87 -26.20 7.12
C LYS A 141 5.37 -26.33 7.46
N LYS A 142 6.17 -25.31 7.15
CA LYS A 142 7.63 -25.34 7.32
C LYS A 142 8.06 -24.76 8.67
N LYS A 143 9.27 -25.12 9.10
CA LYS A 143 9.87 -24.52 10.30
C LYS A 143 10.33 -23.09 9.99
N PRO A 144 10.35 -22.18 10.97
CA PRO A 144 10.78 -20.79 10.76
C PRO A 144 12.13 -20.62 10.05
N ALA A 145 13.10 -21.51 10.29
CA ALA A 145 14.40 -21.45 9.61
C ALA A 145 14.30 -21.70 8.10
N ASP A 146 13.49 -22.68 7.67
CA ASP A 146 13.28 -22.99 6.25
C ASP A 146 12.50 -21.85 5.56
N VAL A 147 11.51 -21.28 6.27
CA VAL A 147 10.75 -20.13 5.78
C VAL A 147 11.67 -18.92 5.58
N LYS A 148 12.57 -18.65 6.55
CA LYS A 148 13.55 -17.57 6.45
C LYS A 148 14.45 -17.75 5.23
N ALA A 149 15.02 -18.95 5.05
CA ALA A 149 15.89 -19.25 3.92
C ALA A 149 15.18 -19.04 2.57
N TRP A 150 13.92 -19.47 2.45
CA TRP A 150 13.13 -19.22 1.23
C TRP A 150 12.95 -17.73 0.97
N PHE A 151 12.60 -16.91 1.97
CA PHE A 151 12.47 -15.46 1.77
C PHE A 151 13.78 -14.79 1.34
N GLU A 152 14.92 -15.18 1.90
CA GLU A 152 16.24 -14.64 1.53
C GLU A 152 16.62 -15.01 0.08
N GLU A 153 16.21 -16.19 -0.36
CA GLU A 153 16.40 -16.66 -1.73
C GLU A 153 15.43 -16.01 -2.74
N HIS A 154 14.22 -15.61 -2.33
CA HIS A 154 13.17 -15.21 -3.28
C HIS A 154 12.83 -13.71 -3.26
N THR A 155 13.24 -12.93 -2.26
CA THR A 155 12.95 -11.49 -2.21
C THR A 155 13.95 -10.70 -1.37
N ASP A 156 13.81 -9.38 -1.33
CA ASP A 156 14.40 -8.54 -0.27
C ASP A 156 13.42 -8.53 0.92
N ALA A 157 13.69 -9.39 1.90
CA ALA A 157 12.82 -9.55 3.07
C ALA A 157 12.71 -8.27 3.90
N GLU A 158 13.78 -7.48 4.00
CA GLU A 158 13.80 -6.21 4.72
C GLU A 158 12.88 -5.19 4.03
N LEU A 159 12.93 -5.10 2.70
CA LEU A 159 12.02 -4.27 1.92
C LEU A 159 10.56 -4.66 2.17
N LEU A 160 10.24 -5.96 2.07
CA LEU A 160 8.86 -6.45 2.28
C LEU A 160 8.37 -6.14 3.71
N ILE A 161 9.20 -6.38 4.74
CA ILE A 161 8.87 -6.08 6.13
C ILE A 161 8.59 -4.58 6.33
N ARG A 162 9.42 -3.72 5.74
CA ARG A 162 9.23 -2.27 5.81
C ARG A 162 7.95 -1.84 5.09
N THR A 163 7.64 -2.42 3.93
CA THR A 163 6.40 -2.13 3.19
C THR A 163 5.18 -2.43 4.04
N LEU A 164 5.14 -3.60 4.71
CA LEU A 164 4.06 -3.94 5.63
C LEU A 164 3.99 -2.97 6.80
N ALA A 165 5.13 -2.58 7.39
CA ALA A 165 5.15 -1.63 8.50
C ALA A 165 4.58 -0.26 8.09
N VAL A 166 4.89 0.21 6.89
CA VAL A 166 4.35 1.47 6.36
C VAL A 166 2.84 1.37 6.11
N ASN A 167 2.37 0.32 5.43
CA ASN A 167 0.93 0.08 5.23
C ASN A 167 0.17 0.17 6.56
N VAL A 168 0.65 -0.58 7.54
CA VAL A 168 0.00 -0.66 8.84
C VAL A 168 0.11 0.66 9.58
N ALA A 169 1.25 1.36 9.58
CA ALA A 169 1.41 2.67 10.20
C ALA A 169 0.47 3.71 9.58
N CYS A 170 0.37 3.77 8.25
CA CYS A 170 -0.57 4.65 7.55
C CYS A 170 -2.04 4.26 7.76
N GLY A 171 -2.33 3.06 8.29
CA GLY A 171 -3.68 2.57 8.47
C GLY A 171 -4.34 2.13 7.17
N MET A 172 -3.56 1.65 6.21
CA MET A 172 -4.01 1.17 4.90
C MET A 172 -4.77 -0.15 5.03
N TRP A 173 -6.07 -0.07 5.37
CA TRP A 173 -6.90 -1.25 5.63
C TRP A 173 -7.32 -1.96 4.34
N ASP A 174 -7.18 -1.29 3.20
CA ASP A 174 -7.49 -1.82 1.87
C ASP A 174 -6.25 -2.47 1.21
N ASP A 175 -5.20 -2.77 1.98
CA ASP A 175 -3.99 -3.42 1.48
C ASP A 175 -4.14 -4.95 1.31
N TYR A 176 -3.06 -5.60 0.85
CA TYR A 176 -2.96 -7.06 0.76
C TYR A 176 -3.35 -7.74 2.08
N TRP A 177 -2.76 -7.33 3.20
CA TRP A 177 -2.89 -8.06 4.45
C TRP A 177 -4.33 -7.96 4.98
N SER A 178 -4.94 -6.79 5.00
CA SER A 178 -6.29 -6.61 5.51
C SER A 178 -7.35 -7.00 4.48
N ASN A 179 -7.40 -6.32 3.32
CA ASN A 179 -8.44 -6.50 2.31
C ASN A 179 -7.97 -7.13 0.99
N LYS A 180 -6.81 -7.81 0.91
CA LYS A 180 -6.39 -8.52 -0.32
C LYS A 180 -6.33 -7.63 -1.58
N ASN A 181 -6.10 -6.32 -1.41
CA ASN A 181 -6.26 -5.35 -2.48
C ASN A 181 -5.09 -4.33 -2.51
N ASN A 182 -5.06 -3.48 -3.54
CA ASN A 182 -4.19 -2.31 -3.68
C ASN A 182 -2.68 -2.60 -3.54
N TYR A 183 -2.22 -3.63 -4.26
CA TYR A 183 -0.80 -3.91 -4.39
C TYR A 183 -0.47 -4.41 -5.81
N TYR A 184 0.81 -4.37 -6.15
CA TYR A 184 1.36 -5.08 -7.29
C TYR A 184 2.33 -6.14 -6.79
N ILE A 185 2.50 -7.20 -7.58
CA ILE A 185 3.62 -8.12 -7.44
C ILE A 185 4.42 -8.13 -8.73
N TYR A 186 5.73 -7.93 -8.62
CA TYR A 186 6.67 -7.97 -9.71
C TYR A 186 7.57 -9.19 -9.56
N PHE A 187 7.51 -10.12 -10.52
CA PHE A 187 8.43 -11.26 -10.62
C PHE A 187 9.50 -10.91 -11.64
N ASP A 188 10.71 -10.64 -11.17
CA ASP A 188 11.82 -10.33 -12.06
C ASP A 188 12.38 -11.59 -12.73
N SER A 189 13.16 -11.39 -13.80
CA SER A 189 13.75 -12.48 -14.58
C SER A 189 14.83 -13.26 -13.84
N ASP A 190 15.30 -12.77 -12.70
CA ASP A 190 16.35 -13.37 -11.88
C ASP A 190 15.75 -14.23 -10.76
N GLY A 191 14.43 -14.41 -10.75
CA GLY A 191 13.71 -15.26 -9.80
C GLY A 191 13.32 -14.55 -8.51
N LYS A 192 13.49 -13.23 -8.40
CA LYS A 192 13.05 -12.46 -7.23
C LYS A 192 11.64 -11.93 -7.42
N PHE A 193 10.87 -11.86 -6.34
CA PHE A 193 9.59 -11.16 -6.31
C PHE A 193 9.65 -9.89 -5.45
N TYR A 194 8.82 -8.91 -5.80
CA TYR A 194 8.69 -7.65 -5.07
C TYR A 194 7.22 -7.28 -4.91
N VAL A 195 6.81 -6.92 -3.70
CA VAL A 195 5.46 -6.40 -3.42
C VAL A 195 5.52 -4.89 -3.38
N LEU A 196 4.75 -4.24 -4.25
CA LEU A 196 4.70 -2.80 -4.39
C LEU A 196 3.32 -2.31 -3.93
N PRO A 197 3.24 -1.46 -2.91
CA PRO A 197 1.94 -1.00 -2.44
C PRO A 197 1.41 0.10 -3.36
N TYR A 198 0.10 0.27 -3.41
CA TYR A 198 -0.58 1.19 -4.31
C TYR A 198 -1.82 1.78 -3.62
N ASP A 199 -2.35 2.90 -4.14
CA ASP A 199 -3.64 3.51 -3.76
C ASP A 199 -3.85 3.75 -2.26
N TYR A 200 -3.20 4.78 -1.70
CA TYR A 200 -3.24 5.09 -0.26
C TYR A 200 -4.30 6.14 0.09
N ASP A 201 -5.36 6.21 -0.69
CA ASP A 201 -6.52 7.07 -0.42
C ASP A 201 -7.20 6.65 0.91
N ASN A 202 -7.37 5.34 1.09
CA ASN A 202 -8.01 4.69 2.23
C ASN A 202 -7.10 4.56 3.49
N THR A 203 -6.52 5.68 3.90
CA THR A 203 -5.52 5.73 4.97
C THR A 203 -5.78 6.86 5.97
N LEU A 204 -5.00 6.91 7.05
CA LEU A 204 -4.90 8.03 7.98
C LEU A 204 -6.22 8.42 8.65
N GLY A 205 -6.99 7.41 9.04
CA GLY A 205 -8.28 7.62 9.71
C GLY A 205 -9.47 7.57 8.76
N VAL A 206 -9.26 7.25 7.48
CA VAL A 206 -10.31 6.72 6.61
C VAL A 206 -10.36 5.21 6.78
N SER A 207 -11.47 4.67 7.28
CA SER A 207 -11.67 3.22 7.40
C SER A 207 -13.12 2.80 7.24
N LEU A 208 -13.35 1.59 6.71
CA LEU A 208 -14.66 0.93 6.80
C LEU A 208 -14.79 0.15 8.11
N GLY A 209 -16.00 0.14 8.69
CA GLY A 209 -16.24 -0.40 10.03
C GLY A 209 -15.94 -1.89 10.17
N ASN A 210 -16.14 -2.67 9.10
CA ASN A 210 -15.84 -4.11 9.07
C ASN A 210 -14.34 -4.44 9.14
N PHE A 211 -13.44 -3.47 8.92
CA PHE A 211 -11.99 -3.64 9.10
C PHE A 211 -11.48 -3.10 10.44
N GLY A 212 -12.37 -2.50 11.23
CA GLY A 212 -12.08 -1.89 12.52
C GLY A 212 -11.46 -0.50 12.41
N ASP A 213 -11.07 0.05 13.56
CA ASP A 213 -10.42 1.36 13.64
C ASP A 213 -8.93 1.26 13.26
N ALA A 214 -8.57 1.73 12.07
CA ALA A 214 -7.21 1.69 11.53
C ALA A 214 -6.16 2.40 12.42
N GLY A 215 -6.57 3.38 13.23
CA GLY A 215 -5.69 4.14 14.12
C GLY A 215 -5.37 3.41 15.42
N THR A 216 -6.30 2.58 15.93
CA THR A 216 -6.12 1.91 17.23
C THR A 216 -6.00 0.38 17.16
N LYS A 217 -6.37 -0.24 16.03
CA LYS A 217 -6.25 -1.68 15.78
C LYS A 217 -4.82 -2.17 16.01
N ASN A 218 -4.69 -3.33 16.64
CA ASN A 218 -3.40 -3.95 16.95
C ASN A 218 -2.60 -4.19 15.67
N PRO A 219 -1.41 -3.57 15.49
CA PRO A 219 -0.59 -3.73 14.29
C PRO A 219 -0.10 -5.15 13.99
N LEU A 220 -0.09 -6.05 15.00
CA LEU A 220 0.24 -7.47 14.83
C LEU A 220 -0.97 -8.33 14.40
N LYS A 221 -2.16 -7.73 14.36
CA LYS A 221 -3.43 -8.35 13.95
C LYS A 221 -4.11 -7.48 12.89
N TRP A 222 -3.33 -7.02 11.92
CA TRP A 222 -3.80 -6.07 10.91
C TRP A 222 -4.83 -6.70 9.97
N GLY A 223 -4.50 -7.85 9.40
CA GLY A 223 -5.41 -8.70 8.63
C GLY A 223 -5.79 -10.01 9.34
N PRO A 224 -6.61 -10.85 8.70
CA PRO A 224 -6.92 -12.17 9.21
C PRO A 224 -5.67 -13.05 9.29
N SER A 225 -5.69 -14.01 10.21
CA SER A 225 -4.65 -15.04 10.33
C SER A 225 -4.84 -16.20 9.35
N SER A 226 -6.01 -16.32 8.72
CA SER A 226 -6.24 -17.22 7.58
C SER A 226 -6.10 -16.45 6.26
N ASP A 227 -5.81 -17.18 5.19
CA ASP A 227 -5.92 -16.69 3.80
C ASP A 227 -5.01 -15.50 3.46
N ARG A 228 -3.90 -15.34 4.19
CA ARG A 228 -2.82 -14.37 3.91
C ARG A 228 -1.45 -15.06 3.93
N PRO A 229 -1.24 -16.07 3.06
CA PRO A 229 -0.11 -16.98 3.19
C PRO A 229 1.26 -16.27 3.14
N LEU A 230 1.41 -15.18 2.37
CA LEU A 230 2.65 -14.40 2.33
C LEU A 230 3.01 -13.79 3.69
N VAL A 231 2.09 -13.04 4.30
CA VAL A 231 2.35 -12.36 5.58
C VAL A 231 2.40 -13.36 6.73
N ASN A 232 1.56 -14.41 6.69
CA ASN A 232 1.57 -15.48 7.67
C ASN A 232 2.91 -16.21 7.70
N ALA A 233 3.45 -16.58 6.53
CA ALA A 233 4.77 -17.18 6.43
C ALA A 233 5.85 -16.22 6.94
N LEU A 234 5.86 -14.98 6.44
CA LEU A 234 6.87 -13.97 6.82
C LEU A 234 6.92 -13.75 8.34
N LEU A 235 5.78 -13.52 8.98
CA LEU A 235 5.70 -13.22 10.42
C LEU A 235 5.71 -14.47 11.31
N SER A 236 5.75 -15.68 10.73
CA SER A 236 6.04 -16.92 11.45
C SER A 236 7.52 -17.00 11.87
N VAL A 237 8.40 -16.31 11.13
CA VAL A 237 9.82 -16.17 11.45
C VAL A 237 9.97 -15.18 12.60
N PRO A 238 10.47 -15.59 13.79
CA PRO A 238 10.57 -14.70 14.95
C PRO A 238 11.38 -13.44 14.67
N GLU A 239 12.52 -13.57 13.98
CA GLU A 239 13.39 -12.45 13.62
C GLU A 239 12.68 -11.42 12.73
N TYR A 240 11.95 -11.87 11.69
CA TYR A 240 11.19 -10.97 10.83
C TYR A 240 10.02 -10.31 11.57
N ARG A 241 9.40 -11.02 12.52
CA ARG A 241 8.36 -10.45 13.37
C ARG A 241 8.92 -9.36 14.28
N ASP A 242 10.05 -9.59 14.92
CA ASP A 242 10.70 -8.59 15.78
C ASP A 242 11.20 -7.40 14.93
N ARG A 243 11.73 -7.67 13.73
CA ARG A 243 12.10 -6.63 12.75
C ARG A 243 10.90 -5.78 12.31
N TYR A 244 9.76 -6.40 12.04
CA TYR A 244 8.50 -5.70 11.72
C TYR A 244 8.06 -4.77 12.85
N ILE A 245 8.10 -5.24 14.10
CA ILE A 245 7.79 -4.41 15.28
C ILE A 245 8.79 -3.25 15.38
N ALA A 246 10.08 -3.50 15.18
CA ALA A 246 11.10 -2.46 15.21
C ALA A 246 10.88 -1.41 14.12
N CYS A 247 10.50 -1.81 12.90
CA CYS A 247 10.17 -0.89 11.81
C CYS A 247 8.96 0.00 12.17
N LEU A 248 7.90 -0.57 12.74
CA LEU A 248 6.75 0.20 13.21
C LEU A 248 7.14 1.24 14.28
N LYS A 249 7.94 0.82 15.27
CA LYS A 249 8.42 1.71 16.33
C LYS A 249 9.33 2.81 15.77
N GLU A 250 10.17 2.48 14.79
CA GLU A 250 11.00 3.46 14.07
C GLU A 250 10.14 4.50 13.36
N LEU A 251 9.07 4.09 12.67
CA LEU A 251 8.14 5.03 12.01
C LEU A 251 7.50 5.97 13.04
N ALA A 252 7.03 5.42 14.16
CA ALA A 252 6.33 6.13 15.23
C ALA A 252 7.24 6.82 16.27
N ASP A 253 8.56 6.82 16.07
CA ASP A 253 9.51 7.43 17.00
C ASP A 253 9.35 8.96 16.98
N PRO A 254 9.04 9.62 18.11
CA PRO A 254 8.87 11.06 18.16
C PRO A 254 10.15 11.84 17.85
N LYS A 255 11.31 11.20 17.86
CA LYS A 255 12.60 11.81 17.47
C LYS A 255 12.87 11.74 15.96
N LYS A 256 11.98 11.12 15.18
CA LYS A 256 12.09 10.97 13.73
C LYS A 256 10.95 11.71 13.02
N ASP A 257 11.23 12.22 11.83
CA ASP A 257 10.28 13.02 11.05
C ASP A 257 9.35 12.19 10.14
N LEU A 258 9.29 10.87 10.36
CA LEU A 258 8.63 9.94 9.44
C LEU A 258 7.11 10.00 9.60
N PHE A 259 6.61 9.50 10.74
CA PHE A 259 5.19 9.38 11.06
C PHE A 259 4.81 10.12 12.36
N ASN A 260 5.76 10.84 12.97
CA ASN A 260 5.46 11.73 14.10
C ASN A 260 4.36 12.75 13.70
N ALA A 261 3.47 13.07 14.65
CA ALA A 261 2.33 13.95 14.40
C ALA A 261 2.77 15.35 13.96
N ASP A 262 3.69 15.99 14.67
CA ASP A 262 4.09 17.37 14.41
C ASP A 262 4.83 17.47 13.06
N ALA A 263 5.73 16.52 12.78
CA ALA A 263 6.42 16.44 11.50
C ALA A 263 5.46 16.19 10.32
N SER A 264 4.52 15.24 10.47
CA SER A 264 3.49 14.95 9.45
C SER A 264 2.58 16.15 9.22
N GLN A 265 2.17 16.84 10.28
CA GLN A 265 1.36 18.05 10.19
C GLN A 265 2.05 19.17 9.44
N ASN A 266 3.35 19.38 9.69
CA ASN A 266 4.13 20.38 8.97
C ASN A 266 4.19 20.06 7.47
N ARG A 267 4.45 18.80 7.11
CA ARG A 267 4.43 18.34 5.71
C ARG A 267 3.08 18.58 5.03
N ILE A 268 1.98 18.24 5.71
CA ILE A 268 0.61 18.49 5.20
C ILE A 268 0.36 19.99 5.01
N LYS A 269 0.77 20.84 5.97
CA LYS A 269 0.62 22.30 5.88
C LYS A 269 1.41 22.90 4.72
N GLU A 270 2.63 22.41 4.47
CA GLU A 270 3.43 22.81 3.31
C GLU A 270 2.70 22.48 2.00
N TRP A 271 2.17 21.26 1.85
CA TRP A 271 1.38 20.89 0.69
C TRP A 271 0.10 21.72 0.55
N HIS A 272 -0.62 21.96 1.65
CA HIS A 272 -1.80 22.82 1.66
C HIS A 272 -1.45 24.24 1.18
N ALA A 273 -0.30 24.79 1.59
CA ALA A 273 0.15 26.10 1.13
C ALA A 273 0.41 26.14 -0.38
N LEU A 274 1.01 25.08 -0.95
CA LEU A 274 1.28 24.98 -2.39
C LEU A 274 0.01 24.95 -3.24
N ILE A 275 -1.06 24.33 -2.74
CA ILE A 275 -2.28 24.10 -3.52
C ILE A 275 -3.43 25.05 -3.22
N ARG A 276 -3.41 25.78 -2.09
CA ARG A 276 -4.56 26.59 -1.61
C ARG A 276 -5.14 27.53 -2.67
N GLY A 277 -4.30 28.18 -3.48
CA GLY A 277 -4.74 29.10 -4.53
C GLY A 277 -5.32 28.44 -5.79
N ARG A 278 -5.35 27.10 -5.84
CA ARG A 278 -5.66 26.32 -7.05
C ARG A 278 -6.88 25.39 -6.89
N ILE A 279 -7.47 25.34 -5.70
CA ILE A 279 -8.54 24.41 -5.34
C ILE A 279 -9.86 24.76 -6.04
N ALA A 280 -10.18 26.07 -6.13
CA ALA A 280 -11.38 26.54 -6.79
C ALA A 280 -11.43 26.01 -8.22
N ASN A 281 -12.58 25.46 -8.60
CA ASN A 281 -12.78 24.78 -9.87
C ASN A 281 -14.16 25.10 -10.44
N ASP A 282 -14.35 24.78 -11.72
CA ASP A 282 -15.58 25.05 -12.47
C ASP A 282 -16.53 23.82 -12.42
N THR A 283 -16.25 22.84 -11.56
CA THR A 283 -16.99 21.58 -11.43
C THR A 283 -17.71 21.49 -10.07
N ASP A 284 -18.44 20.39 -9.85
CA ASP A 284 -19.03 20.03 -8.55
C ASP A 284 -18.02 19.30 -7.62
N GLY A 285 -16.74 19.30 -8.00
CA GLY A 285 -15.65 18.68 -7.23
C GLY A 285 -15.37 19.41 -5.92
N LEU A 286 -14.58 18.78 -5.04
CA LEU A 286 -14.19 19.38 -3.76
C LEU A 286 -13.43 20.69 -3.96
N GLN A 287 -13.87 21.74 -3.26
CA GLN A 287 -13.29 23.08 -3.31
C GLN A 287 -12.72 23.55 -1.95
N ALA A 288 -12.46 22.61 -1.04
CA ALA A 288 -11.95 22.87 0.31
C ALA A 288 -10.81 21.92 0.70
N LEU A 289 -9.98 22.34 1.66
CA LEU A 289 -8.99 21.50 2.35
C LEU A 289 -9.48 21.27 3.77
N ASP A 290 -10.28 20.22 3.94
CA ASP A 290 -10.90 19.92 5.22
C ASP A 290 -10.09 18.87 5.98
N ASP A 291 -9.87 19.11 7.28
CA ASP A 291 -9.17 18.17 8.16
C ASP A 291 -10.10 17.03 8.62
N TYR A 292 -10.83 16.41 7.69
CA TYR A 292 -11.77 15.33 7.98
C TYR A 292 -11.45 14.08 7.13
N PRO A 293 -11.74 12.88 7.65
CA PRO A 293 -11.78 11.67 6.83
C PRO A 293 -12.94 11.75 5.83
N ALA A 294 -12.95 10.84 4.87
CA ALA A 294 -14.09 10.68 3.98
C ALA A 294 -15.38 10.38 4.77
N ASP A 295 -16.48 10.97 4.33
CA ASP A 295 -17.79 10.96 4.98
C ASP A 295 -18.42 9.56 5.13
N TRP A 296 -18.08 8.65 4.21
CA TRP A 296 -18.49 7.25 4.24
C TRP A 296 -17.72 6.41 5.27
N GLY A 297 -16.64 6.94 5.85
CA GLY A 297 -15.79 6.23 6.80
C GLY A 297 -16.45 6.04 8.16
N SER A 298 -16.09 4.96 8.86
CA SER A 298 -16.60 4.63 10.20
C SER A 298 -15.86 5.33 11.34
N THR A 299 -14.84 6.13 11.03
CA THR A 299 -13.99 6.83 12.02
C THR A 299 -13.97 8.35 11.78
N PRO A 300 -15.14 9.02 11.70
CA PRO A 300 -15.26 10.44 11.30
C PRO A 300 -14.65 11.44 12.30
N PHE A 301 -14.29 10.95 13.49
CA PHE A 301 -13.69 11.74 14.56
C PHE A 301 -12.18 11.96 14.38
N TYR A 302 -11.51 11.27 13.44
CA TYR A 302 -10.08 11.49 13.22
C TYR A 302 -9.76 12.83 12.57
N ARG A 303 -8.61 13.38 12.92
CA ARG A 303 -8.00 14.60 12.40
C ARG A 303 -6.53 14.32 12.08
N LEU A 304 -5.98 15.03 11.11
CA LEU A 304 -4.56 15.01 10.77
C LEU A 304 -3.85 16.23 11.36
N LEU A 305 -4.46 17.42 11.23
CA LEU A 305 -3.88 18.70 11.63
C LEU A 305 -4.18 19.09 13.08
N THR A 306 -5.26 18.56 13.64
CA THR A 306 -5.76 18.89 14.99
C THR A 306 -5.99 17.63 15.82
N GLY A 307 -6.50 17.78 17.05
CA GLY A 307 -6.87 16.67 17.91
C GLY A 307 -5.80 16.24 18.91
N ASP A 308 -6.22 15.36 19.82
CA ASP A 308 -5.42 14.78 20.91
C ASP A 308 -4.96 13.34 20.59
N ASP A 309 -4.46 12.61 21.58
CA ASP A 309 -4.04 11.20 21.44
C ASP A 309 -5.15 10.22 21.04
N LYS A 310 -6.41 10.65 20.98
CA LYS A 310 -7.56 9.82 20.59
C LYS A 310 -8.12 10.25 19.23
N THR A 311 -8.03 11.53 18.92
CA THR A 311 -8.68 12.13 17.76
C THR A 311 -7.70 12.56 16.67
N ASN A 312 -6.40 12.71 16.97
CA ASN A 312 -5.38 12.82 15.94
C ASN A 312 -4.89 11.43 15.50
N PHE A 313 -4.97 11.12 14.20
CA PHE A 313 -4.61 9.79 13.70
C PHE A 313 -3.15 9.40 14.00
N PHE A 314 -2.19 10.30 13.72
CA PHE A 314 -0.78 10.03 13.95
C PHE A 314 -0.49 9.73 15.42
N ARG A 315 -1.09 10.52 16.34
CA ARG A 315 -0.92 10.31 17.79
C ARG A 315 -1.56 9.00 18.26
N ALA A 316 -2.81 8.75 17.85
CA ALA A 316 -3.53 7.52 18.20
C ALA A 316 -2.77 6.27 17.72
N LYS A 317 -2.28 6.31 16.47
CA LYS A 317 -1.54 5.21 15.87
C LYS A 317 -0.16 5.00 16.47
N ALA A 318 0.59 6.08 16.73
CA ALA A 318 1.85 5.99 17.45
C ALA A 318 1.66 5.34 18.83
N LYS A 319 0.61 5.73 19.56
CA LYS A 319 0.25 5.12 20.85
C LYS A 319 -0.11 3.65 20.73
N ALA A 320 -0.80 3.24 19.66
CA ALA A 320 -1.09 1.82 19.40
C ALA A 320 0.19 1.02 19.12
N ILE A 321 1.13 1.58 18.36
CA ILE A 321 2.44 0.98 18.06
C ILE A 321 3.30 0.85 19.32
N GLN A 322 3.35 1.86 20.19
CA GLN A 322 4.17 1.83 21.41
C GLN A 322 3.71 0.78 22.43
N LYS A 323 2.48 0.26 22.32
CA LYS A 323 2.00 -0.87 23.14
C LYS A 323 2.57 -2.21 22.72
N LEU A 324 3.19 -2.31 21.54
CA LEU A 324 3.78 -3.55 21.03
C LEU A 324 5.01 -3.91 21.85
N LYS A 325 5.01 -5.15 22.35
CA LYS A 325 6.18 -5.75 23.00
C LYS A 325 6.91 -6.63 21.98
N GLU A 326 8.23 -6.45 21.89
CA GLU A 326 9.09 -7.46 21.28
C GLU A 326 9.02 -8.75 22.10
N ARG A 327 9.33 -9.90 21.47
CA ARG A 327 9.47 -11.12 22.26
C ARG A 327 10.59 -10.88 23.28
N ARG A 328 10.33 -11.18 24.54
CA ARG A 328 11.42 -11.38 25.50
C ARG A 328 12.16 -12.63 25.05
N GLU A 329 13.48 -12.56 24.90
CA GLU A 329 14.28 -13.76 24.72
C GLU A 329 13.88 -14.75 25.83
N CYS A 330 13.43 -15.95 25.45
CA CYS A 330 13.34 -17.03 26.42
C CYS A 330 14.76 -17.25 26.92
N PRO A 331 15.05 -17.16 28.23
CA PRO A 331 16.34 -17.60 28.72
C PRO A 331 16.51 -19.05 28.29
N ILE A 332 17.61 -19.32 27.58
CA ILE A 332 18.04 -20.66 27.23
C ILE A 332 18.10 -21.43 28.56
N PRO A 333 17.39 -22.56 28.71
CA PRO A 333 17.58 -23.41 29.87
C PRO A 333 19.05 -23.84 29.87
N ILE A 334 19.79 -23.42 30.90
CA ILE A 334 21.19 -23.77 31.13
C ILE A 334 21.28 -25.26 31.45
#